data_AF-A0A1H3CYK7-F1
#
_entry.id   AF-A0A1H3CYK7-F1
#
_cell.length_a   1.000
_cell.length_b   1.000
_cell.length_c   1.000
_cell.angle_alpha   90.00
_cell.angle_beta   90.00
_cell.angle_gamma   90.00
#
_symmetry.space_group_name_H-M   'P 1'
#
loop_
_entity.id
_entity.type
_entity.pdbx_description
1 polymer ?
#
loop_
_entity_poly.entity_id
_entity_poly.type
_entity_poly.pdbx_seq_one_letter_code
_entity_poly.pdbx_strand_id
1 'polypeptide(L)'
;MIDKLMIVAHPDDEIIFGGAALLAEKGWKVICVTNGQHQVRSREFKQVMKDIGAEFEMWNYSDKWGGDFDRKALKKDIEKVIKANPQINRIVTHNKKGEYGHTQHQALHEIVKDIAQEKLYIFKRSDQKLDKEVLNQKYKLLKRYKSQDIGWLKKYIEYESVRKHR
;
A
#
# COMPACT_ATOMS: atom_id res chain seq x y z
N MET A 1 17.23 3.98 -8.63
CA MET A 1 17.16 2.50 -8.54
C MET A 1 16.06 2.15 -7.56
N ILE A 2 15.19 1.19 -7.88
CA ILE A 2 14.15 0.71 -6.96
C ILE A 2 14.79 -0.23 -5.95
N ASP A 3 14.67 0.03 -4.66
CA ASP A 3 15.17 -0.83 -3.57
C ASP A 3 14.07 -1.14 -2.53
N LYS A 4 12.90 -0.51 -2.68
CA LYS A 4 11.75 -0.62 -1.77
C LYS A 4 10.48 -0.95 -2.54
N LEU A 5 9.68 -1.85 -1.99
CA LEU A 5 8.39 -2.28 -2.56
C LEU A 5 7.28 -2.03 -1.56
N MET A 6 6.19 -1.40 -1.99
CA MET A 6 4.96 -1.28 -1.21
C MET A 6 3.85 -2.04 -1.94
N ILE A 7 3.18 -2.96 -1.25
CA ILE A 7 2.10 -3.78 -1.82
C ILE A 7 0.83 -3.52 -1.01
N VAL A 8 -0.20 -3.00 -1.67
CA VAL A 8 -1.47 -2.60 -1.06
C VAL A 8 -2.65 -3.32 -1.71
N ALA A 9 -3.71 -3.50 -0.93
CA ALA A 9 -4.92 -4.19 -1.39
C ALA A 9 -5.70 -3.31 -2.38
N HIS A 10 -6.01 -2.07 -1.99
CA HIS A 10 -6.90 -1.17 -2.73
C HIS A 10 -6.20 0.15 -3.07
N PRO A 11 -6.67 0.87 -4.12
CA PRO A 11 -6.09 2.15 -4.49
C PRO A 11 -6.57 3.24 -3.54
N ASP A 12 -5.63 3.84 -2.79
CA ASP A 12 -5.75 4.85 -1.72
C ASP A 12 -4.97 4.41 -0.45
N ASP A 13 -4.96 3.11 -0.17
CA ASP A 13 -4.26 2.48 0.96
C ASP A 13 -2.80 2.94 1.07
N GLU A 14 -2.11 3.12 -0.05
CA GLU A 14 -0.70 3.51 -0.07
C GLU A 14 -0.47 4.91 0.50
N ILE A 15 -1.40 5.84 0.31
CA ILE A 15 -1.33 7.17 0.92
C ILE A 15 -1.93 7.17 2.32
N ILE A 16 -3.02 6.43 2.55
CA ILE A 16 -3.67 6.36 3.86
C ILE A 16 -2.69 5.82 4.90
N PHE A 17 -2.02 4.70 4.60
CA PHE A 17 -1.23 3.94 5.58
C PHE A 17 0.28 4.05 5.41
N GLY A 18 0.77 4.44 4.23
CA GLY A 18 2.21 4.51 3.92
C GLY A 18 2.68 5.86 3.38
N GLY A 19 1.81 6.86 3.30
CA GLY A 19 2.05 8.10 2.56
C GLY A 19 3.28 8.88 3.04
N ALA A 20 3.57 8.91 4.34
CA ALA A 20 4.76 9.58 4.86
C ALA A 20 6.05 8.94 4.35
N ALA A 21 6.11 7.60 4.30
CA ALA A 21 7.28 6.88 3.77
C ALA A 21 7.45 7.10 2.25
N LEU A 22 6.35 7.16 1.50
CA LEU A 22 6.38 7.47 0.06
C LEU A 22 6.84 8.90 -0.24
N LEU A 23 6.46 9.87 0.60
CA LEU A 23 6.85 11.26 0.46
C LEU A 23 8.31 11.51 0.86
N ALA A 24 8.78 10.85 1.92
CA ALA A 24 10.10 11.07 2.48
C ALA A 24 11.22 10.36 1.72
N GLU A 25 10.96 9.20 1.13
CA GLU A 25 11.99 8.35 0.53
C GLU A 25 11.79 8.17 -0.99
N LYS A 26 12.88 8.02 -1.74
CA LYS A 26 12.86 7.64 -3.16
C LYS A 26 13.19 6.15 -3.33
N GLY A 27 13.03 5.63 -4.54
CA GLY A 27 13.32 4.22 -4.86
C GLY A 27 12.15 3.25 -4.58
N TRP A 28 10.92 3.77 -4.53
CA TRP A 28 9.72 2.97 -4.35
C TRP A 28 9.20 2.42 -5.67
N LYS A 29 8.84 1.13 -5.64
CA LYS A 29 7.81 0.55 -6.50
C LYS A 29 6.56 0.28 -5.67
N VAL A 30 5.38 0.65 -6.18
CA VAL A 30 4.10 0.45 -5.50
C VAL A 30 3.21 -0.48 -6.34
N ILE A 31 2.68 -1.53 -5.72
CA ILE A 31 1.75 -2.46 -6.36
C ILE A 31 0.41 -2.38 -5.63
N CYS A 32 -0.62 -1.95 -6.34
CA CYS A 32 -2.01 -2.07 -5.89
C CYS A 32 -2.63 -3.31 -6.56
N VAL A 33 -3.07 -4.29 -5.77
CA VAL A 33 -3.40 -5.62 -6.31
C VAL A 33 -4.82 -5.71 -6.91
N THR A 34 -5.69 -4.75 -6.61
CA THR A 34 -7.08 -4.72 -7.11
C THR A 34 -7.35 -3.54 -8.04
N ASN A 35 -8.51 -3.55 -8.69
CA ASN A 35 -9.09 -2.40 -9.41
C ASN A 35 -8.31 -1.88 -10.64
N GLY A 36 -7.33 -2.61 -11.16
CA GLY A 36 -6.52 -2.19 -12.32
C GLY A 36 -7.31 -1.92 -13.59
N GLN A 37 -8.48 -2.55 -13.77
CA GLN A 37 -9.41 -2.30 -14.88
C GLN A 37 -10.55 -1.34 -14.51
N HIS A 38 -10.68 -0.94 -13.25
CA HIS A 38 -11.70 0.00 -12.82
C HIS A 38 -11.37 1.41 -13.36
N GLN A 39 -12.21 1.95 -14.24
CA GLN A 39 -11.88 3.17 -15.02
C GLN A 39 -11.58 4.41 -14.16
N VAL A 40 -12.29 4.62 -13.06
CA VAL A 40 -12.08 5.79 -12.19
C VAL A 40 -10.91 5.55 -11.22
N ARG A 41 -11.04 4.58 -10.32
CA ARG A 41 -10.03 4.26 -9.30
C ARG A 41 -8.62 4.03 -9.86
N SER A 42 -8.48 3.34 -11.00
CA SER A 42 -7.15 3.15 -11.62
C SER A 42 -6.53 4.44 -12.15
N ARG A 43 -7.32 5.38 -12.66
CA ARG A 43 -6.82 6.70 -13.08
C ARG A 43 -6.38 7.54 -11.89
N GLU A 44 -7.14 7.52 -10.80
CA GLU A 44 -6.79 8.22 -9.57
C GLU A 44 -5.47 7.71 -8.99
N PHE A 45 -5.32 6.39 -8.84
CA PHE A 45 -4.08 5.76 -8.38
C PHE A 45 -2.87 6.12 -9.25
N LYS A 46 -3.00 5.95 -10.57
CA LYS A 46 -1.92 6.26 -11.52
C LYS A 46 -1.51 7.73 -11.45
N GLN A 47 -2.46 8.65 -11.25
CA GLN A 47 -2.14 10.07 -11.10
C GLN A 47 -1.35 10.33 -9.81
N VAL A 48 -1.76 9.72 -8.69
CA VAL A 48 -1.06 9.89 -7.39
C VAL A 48 0.35 9.30 -7.45
N MET A 49 0.54 8.12 -8.04
CA MET A 49 1.87 7.52 -8.17
C MET A 49 2.81 8.35 -9.05
N LYS A 50 2.27 8.97 -10.12
CA LYS A 50 3.00 9.94 -10.94
C LYS A 50 3.35 11.21 -10.17
N ASP A 51 2.42 11.76 -9.39
CA ASP A 51 2.65 12.96 -8.57
C ASP A 51 3.77 12.71 -7.52
N ILE A 52 3.92 11.47 -7.03
CA ILE A 52 4.98 11.05 -6.08
C ILE A 52 6.31 10.75 -6.79
N GLY A 53 6.27 10.33 -8.05
CA GLY A 53 7.42 9.84 -8.79
C GLY A 53 7.86 8.42 -8.39
N ALA A 54 6.91 7.58 -7.99
CA ALA A 54 7.16 6.16 -7.73
C ALA A 54 6.96 5.34 -9.01
N GLU A 55 7.70 4.23 -9.15
CA GLU A 55 7.30 3.19 -10.11
C GLU A 55 6.06 2.48 -9.58
N PHE A 56 5.18 2.02 -10.47
CA PHE A 56 3.94 1.38 -10.02
C PHE A 56 3.41 0.32 -10.97
N GLU A 57 2.72 -0.65 -10.39
CA GLU A 57 1.84 -1.57 -11.09
C GLU A 57 0.47 -1.56 -10.41
N MET A 58 -0.56 -1.85 -11.20
CA MET A 58 -1.89 -2.04 -10.69
C MET A 58 -2.47 -3.29 -11.33
N TRP A 59 -2.86 -4.26 -10.50
CA TRP A 59 -3.42 -5.53 -10.93
C TRP A 59 -4.94 -5.53 -10.79
N ASN A 60 -5.59 -6.61 -11.22
CA ASN A 60 -7.05 -6.68 -11.26
C ASN A 60 -7.60 -7.91 -10.53
N TYR A 61 -7.01 -8.24 -9.37
CA TYR A 61 -7.61 -9.21 -8.47
C TYR A 61 -8.96 -8.67 -7.95
N SER A 62 -9.84 -9.59 -7.56
CA SER A 62 -11.18 -9.25 -7.08
C SER A 62 -11.11 -8.34 -5.85
N ASP A 63 -11.80 -7.21 -5.89
CA ASP A 63 -12.06 -6.35 -4.73
C ASP A 63 -13.39 -6.77 -4.09
N LYS A 64 -13.34 -7.29 -2.86
CA LYS A 64 -14.51 -7.81 -2.14
C LYS A 64 -14.36 -7.58 -0.64
N TRP A 65 -15.25 -6.76 -0.09
CA TRP A 65 -15.43 -6.66 1.35
C TRP A 65 -15.78 -8.03 1.96
N GLY A 66 -15.14 -8.41 3.06
CA GLY A 66 -15.31 -9.73 3.66
C GLY A 66 -14.79 -10.89 2.80
N GLY A 67 -14.07 -10.59 1.71
CA GLY A 67 -13.49 -11.57 0.81
C GLY A 67 -12.03 -11.89 1.09
N ASP A 68 -11.47 -12.75 0.23
CA ASP A 68 -10.07 -13.14 0.17
C ASP A 68 -9.57 -12.98 -1.28
N PHE A 69 -8.30 -13.24 -1.54
CA PHE A 69 -7.72 -13.35 -2.88
C PHE A 69 -7.62 -14.81 -3.33
N ASP A 70 -7.41 -15.01 -4.63
CA ASP A 70 -6.74 -16.23 -5.07
C ASP A 70 -5.29 -16.19 -4.56
N ARG A 71 -5.09 -16.72 -3.35
CA ARG A 71 -3.81 -16.65 -2.64
C ARG A 71 -2.67 -17.27 -3.43
N LYS A 72 -2.94 -18.36 -4.17
CA LYS A 72 -1.92 -19.07 -4.94
C LYS A 72 -1.48 -18.25 -6.15
N ALA A 73 -2.44 -17.69 -6.90
CA ALA A 73 -2.14 -16.82 -8.04
C ALA A 73 -1.43 -15.54 -7.57
N LEU A 74 -1.95 -14.88 -6.55
CA LEU A 74 -1.38 -13.63 -6.04
C LEU A 74 0.03 -13.82 -5.48
N LYS A 75 0.26 -14.89 -4.71
CA LYS A 75 1.60 -15.27 -4.23
C LYS A 75 2.59 -15.43 -5.39
N LYS A 76 2.20 -16.18 -6.42
CA LYS A 76 3.05 -16.43 -7.60
C LYS A 76 3.42 -15.13 -8.32
N ASP A 77 2.49 -14.19 -8.46
CA ASP A 77 2.78 -12.93 -9.14
C ASP A 77 3.66 -12.00 -8.31
N ILE A 78 3.44 -11.92 -6.99
CA ILE A 78 4.32 -11.17 -6.08
C ILE A 78 5.74 -11.75 -6.09
N GLU A 79 5.88 -13.09 -6.06
CA GLU A 79 7.19 -13.76 -6.14
C GLU A 79 7.93 -13.43 -7.43
N LYS A 80 7.23 -13.35 -8.58
CA LYS A 80 7.85 -12.93 -9.85
C LYS A 80 8.40 -11.50 -9.77
N VAL A 81 7.64 -10.57 -9.20
CA VAL A 81 8.10 -9.18 -9.03
C VAL A 81 9.35 -9.14 -8.16
N ILE A 82 9.34 -9.81 -7.01
CA ILE A 82 10.48 -9.83 -6.08
C ILE A 82 11.70 -10.45 -6.75
N LYS A 83 11.53 -11.58 -7.47
CA LYS A 83 12.62 -12.24 -8.21
C LYS A 83 13.20 -11.37 -9.32
N ALA A 84 12.36 -10.61 -10.02
CA ALA A 84 12.80 -9.67 -11.05
C ALA A 84 13.51 -8.42 -10.50
N ASN A 85 13.43 -8.19 -9.18
CA ASN A 85 13.96 -7.01 -8.50
C ASN A 85 14.79 -7.43 -7.28
N PRO A 86 15.91 -8.16 -7.48
CA PRO A 86 16.70 -8.75 -6.38
C PRO A 86 17.27 -7.71 -5.41
N GLN A 87 17.41 -6.46 -5.83
CA GLN A 87 17.88 -5.35 -5.02
C GLN A 87 16.87 -4.87 -3.96
N ILE A 88 15.60 -5.28 -4.04
CA ILE A 88 14.60 -4.94 -3.03
C ILE A 88 15.00 -5.55 -1.69
N ASN A 89 15.18 -4.69 -0.68
CA ASN A 89 15.57 -5.08 0.67
C ASN A 89 14.50 -4.75 1.73
N ARG A 90 13.45 -4.00 1.34
CA ARG A 90 12.34 -3.61 2.20
C ARG A 90 11.02 -3.72 1.46
N ILE A 91 10.11 -4.53 2.00
CA ILE A 91 8.77 -4.74 1.45
C ILE A 91 7.75 -4.28 2.49
N VAL A 92 6.85 -3.37 2.14
CA VAL A 92 5.83 -2.81 3.02
C VAL A 92 4.46 -3.30 2.58
N THR A 93 3.63 -3.75 3.53
CA THR A 93 2.22 -4.08 3.28
C THR A 93 1.37 -3.87 4.54
N HIS A 94 0.11 -4.32 4.51
CA HIS A 94 -0.80 -4.28 5.64
C HIS A 94 -0.29 -5.10 6.85
N ASN A 95 -0.84 -4.80 8.02
CA ASN A 95 -0.59 -5.59 9.24
C ASN A 95 -1.58 -6.75 9.38
N LYS A 96 -1.26 -7.66 10.31
CA LYS A 96 -2.08 -8.85 10.66
C LYS A 96 -3.53 -8.53 11.02
N LYS A 97 -3.85 -7.32 11.50
CA LYS A 97 -5.22 -6.93 11.85
C LYS A 97 -5.98 -6.32 10.67
N GLY A 98 -5.32 -6.03 9.56
CA GLY A 98 -5.90 -5.34 8.41
C GLY A 98 -6.32 -3.90 8.74
N GLU A 99 -5.53 -3.23 9.57
CA GLU A 99 -5.73 -1.86 10.07
C GLU A 99 -7.07 -1.65 10.80
N TYR A 100 -8.15 -1.46 10.05
CA TYR A 100 -9.52 -1.33 10.54
C TYR A 100 -10.32 -2.64 10.47
N GLY A 101 -9.66 -3.78 10.21
CA GLY A 101 -10.29 -5.10 10.19
C GLY A 101 -10.64 -5.61 8.79
N HIS A 102 -10.11 -5.00 7.72
CA HIS A 102 -10.43 -5.42 6.36
C HIS A 102 -9.83 -6.80 6.05
N THR A 103 -10.67 -7.76 5.63
CA THR A 103 -10.24 -9.15 5.41
C THR A 103 -9.19 -9.26 4.31
N GLN A 104 -9.33 -8.53 3.21
CA GLN A 104 -8.33 -8.53 2.14
C GLN A 104 -7.00 -7.89 2.55
N HIS A 105 -6.97 -6.97 3.52
CA HIS A 105 -5.70 -6.47 4.06
C HIS A 105 -4.99 -7.57 4.87
N GLN A 106 -5.75 -8.34 5.65
CA GLN A 106 -5.23 -9.48 6.42
C GLN A 106 -4.71 -10.59 5.49
N ALA A 107 -5.46 -10.90 4.42
CA ALA A 107 -5.03 -11.86 3.41
C ALA A 107 -3.73 -11.42 2.71
N LEU A 108 -3.62 -10.15 2.31
CA LEU A 108 -2.40 -9.64 1.69
C LEU A 108 -1.22 -9.69 2.65
N HIS A 109 -1.44 -9.35 3.93
CA HIS A 109 -0.43 -9.48 4.97
C HIS A 109 0.13 -10.91 5.07
N GLU A 110 -0.76 -11.91 5.14
CA GLU A 110 -0.37 -13.32 5.23
C GLU A 110 0.43 -13.77 4.01
N ILE A 111 -0.05 -13.44 2.79
CA ILE A 111 0.63 -13.79 1.54
C ILE A 111 2.04 -13.19 1.48
N VAL A 112 2.18 -11.89 1.76
CA VAL A 112 3.47 -11.21 1.65
C VAL A 112 4.43 -11.67 2.75
N LYS A 113 3.92 -11.95 3.96
CA LYS A 113 4.71 -12.52 5.05
C LYS A 113 5.32 -13.86 4.67
N ASP A 114 4.54 -14.75 4.08
CA ASP A 114 5.01 -16.07 3.63
C ASP A 114 6.11 -16.00 2.56
N ILE A 115 6.17 -14.91 1.80
CA ILE A 115 7.15 -14.72 0.71
C ILE A 115 8.43 -14.05 1.21
N ALA A 116 8.31 -13.07 2.11
CA ALA A 116 9.40 -12.12 2.37
C ALA A 116 9.53 -11.69 3.84
N GLN A 117 9.30 -12.60 4.79
CA GLN A 117 9.34 -12.33 6.23
C GLN A 117 10.55 -11.49 6.68
N GLU A 118 11.77 -11.82 6.23
CA GLU A 118 13.01 -11.13 6.65
C GLU A 118 13.10 -9.66 6.22
N LYS A 119 12.44 -9.32 5.11
CA LYS A 119 12.41 -7.98 4.50
C LYS A 119 11.10 -7.24 4.79
N LEU A 120 10.20 -7.85 5.58
CA LEU A 120 8.84 -7.36 5.75
C LEU A 120 8.76 -6.19 6.74
N TYR A 121 8.06 -5.17 6.30
CA TYR A 121 7.60 -4.04 7.08
C TYR A 121 6.07 -3.95 6.93
N ILE A 122 5.41 -3.45 7.96
CA ILE A 122 3.96 -3.35 8.01
C ILE A 122 3.52 -1.94 8.32
N PHE A 123 2.36 -1.56 7.79
CA PHE A 123 1.64 -0.38 8.25
C PHE A 123 1.24 -0.53 9.71
N LYS A 124 1.47 0.50 10.51
CA LYS A 124 1.12 0.50 11.93
C LYS A 124 0.71 1.90 12.36
N ARG A 125 -0.28 1.99 13.25
CA ARG A 125 -0.60 3.25 13.91
C ARG A 125 0.47 3.60 14.96
N SER A 126 0.95 4.83 14.88
CA SER A 126 1.79 5.50 15.86
C SER A 126 0.92 6.19 16.92
N ASP A 127 1.47 6.43 18.10
CA ASP A 127 0.83 7.31 19.10
C ASP A 127 1.14 8.79 18.81
N GLN A 128 2.14 9.06 17.96
CA GLN A 128 2.50 10.39 17.51
C GLN A 128 1.84 10.70 16.18
N LYS A 129 1.22 11.88 16.11
CA LYS A 129 0.67 12.44 14.88
C LYS A 129 1.81 12.84 13.94
N LEU A 130 1.63 12.64 12.64
CA LEU A 130 2.57 13.09 11.61
C LEU A 130 2.70 14.62 11.62
N ASP A 131 3.86 15.11 11.20
CA ASP A 131 4.13 16.54 11.05
C ASP A 131 3.13 17.23 10.12
N LYS A 132 2.81 18.48 10.45
CA LYS A 132 1.80 19.28 9.72
C LYS A 132 2.09 19.38 8.22
N GLU A 133 3.36 19.53 7.85
CA GLU A 133 3.77 19.60 6.44
C GLU A 133 3.51 18.29 5.70
N VAL A 134 3.89 17.16 6.30
CA VAL A 134 3.63 15.82 5.75
C VAL A 134 2.12 15.60 5.60
N LEU A 135 1.33 15.97 6.62
CA LEU A 135 -0.13 15.87 6.54
C LEU A 135 -0.72 16.71 5.41
N ASN A 136 -0.26 17.95 5.22
CA ASN A 136 -0.73 18.81 4.14
C ASN A 136 -0.45 18.18 2.77
N GLN A 137 0.74 17.60 2.58
CA GLN A 137 1.10 16.91 1.35
C GLN A 137 0.23 15.64 1.15
N LYS A 138 0.06 14.82 2.19
CA LYS A 138 -0.81 13.64 2.15
C LYS A 138 -2.24 14.01 1.78
N TYR A 139 -2.85 15.00 2.44
CA TYR A 139 -4.21 15.44 2.13
C TYR A 139 -4.34 16.02 0.72
N LYS A 140 -3.30 16.67 0.18
CA LYS A 140 -3.29 17.11 -1.23
C LYS A 140 -3.36 15.93 -2.19
N LEU A 141 -2.61 14.85 -1.93
CA LEU A 141 -2.66 13.63 -2.73
C LEU A 141 -4.00 12.90 -2.56
N LEU A 142 -4.50 12.77 -1.34
CA LEU A 142 -5.78 12.10 -1.06
C LEU A 142 -6.98 12.77 -1.73
N LYS A 143 -6.93 14.08 -2.00
CA LYS A 143 -7.96 14.79 -2.81
C LYS A 143 -8.06 14.29 -4.25
N ARG A 144 -7.10 13.51 -4.75
CA ARG A 144 -7.17 12.86 -6.07
C ARG A 144 -8.11 11.65 -6.07
N TYR A 145 -8.31 10.99 -4.93
CA TYR A 145 -9.22 9.86 -4.76
C TYR A 145 -10.66 10.33 -4.55
N LYS A 146 -11.22 11.06 -5.52
CA LYS A 146 -12.55 11.67 -5.43
C LYS A 146 -13.66 10.63 -5.40
N SER A 147 -13.39 9.43 -5.90
CA SER A 147 -14.34 8.32 -5.88
C SER A 147 -14.53 7.68 -4.50
N GLN A 148 -13.72 8.05 -3.50
CA GLN A 148 -13.69 7.39 -2.19
C GLN A 148 -14.09 8.35 -1.07
N ASP A 149 -14.89 7.85 -0.12
CA ASP A 149 -15.09 8.51 1.17
C ASP A 149 -14.11 7.96 2.20
N ILE A 150 -13.04 8.72 2.43
CA ILE A 150 -11.94 8.37 3.34
C ILE A 150 -11.99 9.15 4.65
N GLY A 151 -13.02 9.96 4.89
CA GLY A 151 -13.09 10.86 6.05
C GLY A 151 -13.03 10.10 7.38
N TRP A 152 -13.68 8.94 7.43
CA TRP A 152 -13.70 8.05 8.59
C TRP A 152 -12.35 7.38 8.88
N LEU A 153 -11.40 7.41 7.94
CA LEU A 153 -10.03 6.88 8.08
C LEU A 153 -9.03 7.91 8.60
N LYS A 154 -9.47 9.12 8.98
CA LYS A 154 -8.61 10.21 9.48
C LYS A 154 -7.56 9.77 10.50
N LYS A 155 -7.93 8.93 11.47
CA LYS A 155 -6.99 8.44 12.50
C LYS A 155 -5.84 7.60 11.93
N TYR A 156 -6.05 6.90 10.82
CA TYR A 156 -5.00 6.14 10.14
C TYR A 156 -4.14 7.04 9.27
N ILE A 157 -4.77 8.01 8.59
CA ILE A 157 -4.05 9.00 7.77
C ILE A 157 -3.08 9.81 8.63
N GLU A 158 -3.53 10.26 9.79
CA GLU A 158 -2.79 11.23 10.62
C GLU A 158 -1.73 10.61 11.54
N TYR A 159 -1.87 9.32 11.85
CA TYR A 159 -1.03 8.63 12.82
C TYR A 159 -0.42 7.36 12.22
N GLU A 160 -0.25 7.28 10.89
CA GLU A 160 0.45 6.13 10.31
C GLU A 160 1.94 6.16 10.57
N SER A 161 2.50 4.96 10.48
CA SER A 161 3.92 4.71 10.47
C SER A 161 4.18 3.38 9.77
N VAL A 162 5.39 3.23 9.25
CA VAL A 162 5.89 1.94 8.76
C VAL A 162 6.87 1.37 9.79
N ARG A 163 6.74 0.08 10.12
CA ARG A 163 7.57 -0.62 11.12
C ARG A 163 8.02 -1.97 10.60
N LYS A 164 9.25 -2.39 10.91
CA LYS A 164 9.73 -3.73 10.58
C LYS A 164 8.83 -4.77 11.27
N HIS A 165 8.39 -5.78 10.54
CA HIS A 165 7.66 -6.91 11.09
C HIS A 165 8.63 -7.72 11.97
N ARG A 166 8.24 -7.96 13.22
CA ARG A 166 8.97 -8.77 14.20
C ARG A 166 8.10 -9.94 14.59
#